data_AF-F8L7C2-F1
#
_entry.id   AF-F8L7C2-F1
#
_cell.length_a   1.000
_cell.length_b   1.000
_cell.length_c   1.000
_cell.angle_alpha   90.00
_cell.angle_beta   90.00
_cell.angle_gamma   90.00
#
_symmetry.space_group_name_H-M   'P 1'
#
loop_
_entity.id
_entity.type
_entity.pdbx_description
1 polymer ?
#
loop_
_entity_poly.entity_id
_entity_poly.type
_entity_poly.pdbx_seq_one_letter_code
_entity_poly.pdbx_strand_id
1 'polypeptide(L)' 'MPRNCEIKLQIEEYLKRIGYEGTLDQSLETLQKLQRLHLQHIPFENLDIHLGREISLELPDVFEKLVRKKRGGIVMK' A
#
# COMPACT_ATOMS: atom_id res chain seq x y z
N MET A 1 -12.84 -6.53 13.49
CA MET A 1 -11.40 -6.76 13.71
C MET A 1 -10.95 -7.89 12.80
N PRO A 2 -10.05 -7.64 11.82
CA PRO A 2 -9.55 -8.70 10.96
C PRO A 2 -8.78 -9.72 11.79
N ARG A 3 -8.85 -10.99 11.38
CA ARG A 3 -8.09 -12.06 12.05
C ARG A 3 -6.60 -11.89 11.76
N ASN A 4 -5.72 -12.27 12.68
CA ASN A 4 -4.25 -12.18 12.49
C ASN A 4 -3.76 -12.82 11.17
N CYS A 5 -4.41 -13.90 10.72
CA CYS A 5 -4.11 -14.54 9.43
C CYS A 5 -4.37 -13.63 8.22
N GLU A 6 -5.45 -12.84 8.29
CA GLU A 6 -5.85 -11.92 7.22
C GLU A 6 -4.88 -10.75 7.09
N ILE A 7 -4.43 -10.19 8.22
CA ILE A 7 -3.40 -9.14 8.24
C ILE A 7 -2.09 -9.67 7.64
N LYS A 8 -1.69 -10.90 8.00
CA LYS A 8 -0.48 -11.51 7.47
C LYS A 8 -0.52 -11.64 5.95
N LEU A 9 -1.64 -12.11 5.40
CA LEU A 9 -1.83 -12.21 3.95
C LEU A 9 -1.78 -10.84 3.26
N GLN A 10 -2.39 -9.82 3.87
CA GLN A 10 -2.34 -8.44 3.35
C GLN A 10 -0.91 -7.88 3.33
N ILE A 11 -0.10 -8.17 4.36
CA ILE A 11 1.32 -7.79 4.39
C ILE A 11 2.06 -8.45 3.23
N GLU A 12 1.89 -9.76 3.02
CA GLU A 12 2.54 -10.49 1.92
C GLU A 12 2.14 -9.93 0.54
N GLU A 13 0.85 -9.63 0.33
CA GLU A 13 0.35 -8.99 -0.89
C GLU A 13 0.98 -7.59 -1.11
N TYR A 14 1.09 -6.78 -0.06
CA TYR A 14 1.72 -5.46 -0.13
C TYR A 14 3.22 -5.54 -0.46
N LEU A 15 3.95 -6.41 0.25
CA LEU A 15 5.39 -6.60 0.00
C LEU A 15 5.64 -7.06 -1.43
N LYS A 16 4.81 -7.97 -1.95
CA LYS A 16 4.84 -8.38 -3.35
C LYS A 16 4.54 -7.22 -4.30
N ARG A 17 3.57 -6.36 -3.97
CA ARG A 17 3.21 -5.19 -4.79
C ARG A 17 4.34 -4.18 -4.93
N ILE A 18 5.17 -4.01 -3.91
CA ILE A 18 6.32 -3.10 -3.92
C ILE A 18 7.65 -3.80 -4.27
N GLY A 19 7.65 -5.11 -4.51
CA GLY A 19 8.86 -5.87 -4.85
C GLY A 19 9.85 -6.06 -3.71
N TYR A 20 9.37 -6.18 -2.46
CA TYR A 20 10.24 -6.45 -1.31
C TYR A 20 10.47 -7.95 -1.13
N GLU A 21 11.73 -8.37 -1.16
CA GLU A 21 12.17 -9.78 -1.02
C GLU A 21 13.08 -10.01 0.20
N GLY A 22 13.23 -9.00 1.07
CA GLY A 22 14.10 -9.10 2.26
C GLY A 22 13.41 -9.70 3.48
N THR A 23 14.19 -9.87 4.55
CA THR A 23 13.64 -10.19 5.88
C THR A 23 12.97 -8.95 6.47
N LEU A 24 11.82 -9.11 7.13
CA LEU A 24 11.22 -8.03 7.92
C LEU A 24 11.84 -8.04 9.32
N ASP A 25 12.84 -7.19 9.53
CA ASP A 25 13.37 -6.87 10.85
C ASP A 25 13.03 -5.42 11.25
N GLN A 26 13.35 -5.05 12.48
CA GLN A 26 13.09 -3.71 13.02
C GLN A 26 14.29 -2.76 12.77
N SER A 27 15.10 -3.01 11.74
CA SER A 27 16.26 -2.19 11.43
C SER A 27 15.90 -0.94 10.61
N LEU A 28 16.78 0.06 10.70
CA LEU A 28 16.71 1.25 9.86
C LEU A 28 16.82 0.91 8.36
N GLU A 29 17.64 -0.10 8.02
CA GLU A 29 17.85 -0.54 6.64
C GLU A 29 16.55 -1.09 6.04
N THR A 30 15.84 -1.94 6.76
CA THR A 30 14.54 -2.47 6.35
C THR A 30 13.54 -1.34 6.13
N LEU A 31 13.45 -0.38 7.05
CA LEU A 31 12.55 0.77 6.91
C LEU A 31 12.86 1.60 5.66
N GLN A 32 14.14 1.94 5.42
CA GLN A 32 14.56 2.70 4.25
C GLN A 32 14.24 1.97 2.94
N LYS A 33 14.46 0.65 2.91
CA LYS A 33 14.18 -0.17 1.73
C LYS A 33 12.68 -0.23 1.45
N LEU A 34 11.85 -0.44 2.47
CA LEU A 34 10.39 -0.44 2.35
C LEU A 34 9.88 0.92 1.84
N GLN A 35 10.34 2.03 2.42
CA GLN A 35 9.94 3.37 1.99
C GLN A 35 10.33 3.66 0.54
N ARG A 36 11.58 3.36 0.15
CA ARG A 36 12.06 3.56 -1.21
C ARG A 36 11.26 2.75 -2.22
N LEU A 37 11.01 1.47 -1.93
CA LEU A 37 10.26 0.60 -2.82
C LEU A 37 8.80 1.03 -2.95
N HIS A 38 8.18 1.50 -1.86
CA HIS A 38 6.84 2.08 -1.90
C HIS A 38 6.79 3.27 -2.88
N LEU A 39 7.70 4.23 -2.73
CA LEU A 39 7.76 5.42 -3.60
C LEU A 39 8.02 5.07 -5.07
N GLN A 40 8.76 3.99 -5.33
CA GLN A 40 9.05 3.53 -6.69
C GLN A 40 7.89 2.79 -7.35
N HIS A 41 7.05 2.10 -6.58
CA HIS A 41 6.06 1.16 -7.13
C HIS A 41 4.61 1.59 -6.94
N ILE A 42 4.30 2.42 -5.94
CA ILE A 42 2.96 2.95 -5.71
C ILE A 42 2.90 4.36 -6.32
N PRO A 43 2.20 4.55 -7.45
CA PRO A 43 2.13 5.86 -8.08
C PRO A 43 1.33 6.85 -7.24
N PHE A 44 1.61 8.14 -7.42
CA PHE A 44 0.72 9.21 -6.97
C PHE A 44 -0.28 9.52 -8.09
N GLU A 45 -1.57 9.56 -7.79
CA GLU A 45 -2.60 9.94 -8.76
C GLU A 45 -3.86 10.53 -8.10
N ASN A 46 -4.61 11.31 -8.88
CA ASN A 46 -5.83 12.00 -8.48
C ASN A 46 -7.02 11.67 -9.41
N LEU A 47 -7.00 10.55 -10.14
CA LEU A 47 -8.02 10.24 -11.16
C LEU A 47 -9.44 10.15 -10.59
N ASP A 48 -9.60 9.63 -9.37
CA ASP A 48 -10.93 9.51 -8.76
C ASP A 48 -11.57 10.88 -8.50
N ILE A 49 -10.77 11.91 -8.16
CA ILE A 49 -11.25 13.30 -8.03
C ILE A 49 -11.78 13.81 -9.37
N HIS A 50 -11.00 13.62 -10.44
CA HIS A 50 -11.40 14.04 -11.78
C HIS A 50 -12.64 13.30 -12.30
N LEU A 51 -12.87 12.08 -11.82
CA LEU A 51 -14.04 11.28 -12.15
C LEU A 51 -15.23 11.52 -11.20
N GLY A 52 -15.12 12.45 -10.25
CA GLY A 52 -16.17 12.73 -9.27
C GLY A 52 -16.49 11.54 -8.35
N ARG A 53 -15.54 10.61 -8.17
CA ARG A 53 -15.69 9.44 -7.31
C ARG A 53 -15.27 9.78 -5.90
N GLU A 54 -16.03 9.28 -4.92
CA GLU A 54 -15.67 9.40 -3.51
C GLU A 54 -14.34 8.68 -3.22
N ILE A 55 -13.53 9.30 -2.37
CA ILE A 55 -12.28 8.72 -1.89
C ILE A 55 -12.52 8.20 -0.47
N SER A 56 -12.50 6.89 -0.31
CA SER A 56 -12.52 6.25 1.01
C SER A 56 -11.12 6.24 1.63
N LEU A 57 -11.07 6.51 2.94
CA LEU A 57 -9.88 6.42 3.80
C LEU A 57 -9.87 5.15 4.64
N GLU A 58 -10.92 4.32 4.54
CA GLU A 58 -11.00 3.07 5.27
C GLU A 58 -9.94 2.09 4.76
N LEU A 59 -9.23 1.44 5.70
CA LEU A 59 -8.11 0.55 5.38
C LEU A 59 -8.44 -0.52 4.31
N PRO A 60 -9.62 -1.18 4.34
CA PRO A 60 -9.98 -2.15 3.31
C PRO A 60 -10.04 -1.55 1.90
N ASP A 61 -10.59 -0.35 1.77
CA ASP A 61 -10.75 0.33 0.47
C ASP A 61 -9.41 0.85 -0.06
N VAL A 62 -8.60 1.41 0.83
CA VAL A 62 -7.23 1.85 0.52
C VAL A 62 -6.39 0.66 0.06
N PHE A 63 -6.44 -0.46 0.77
CA PHE A 63 -5.70 -1.66 0.42
C PHE A 63 -6.14 -2.24 -0.94
N GLU A 64 -7.46 -2.36 -1.15
CA GLU A 64 -8.04 -2.82 -2.40
C GLU A 64 -7.58 -1.94 -3.58
N LYS A 65 -7.60 -0.62 -3.41
CA LYS A 65 -7.17 0.34 -4.43
C LYS A 65 -5.67 0.25 -4.73
N LEU A 66 -4.83 0.38 -3.72
CA LEU A 66 -3.38 0.51 -3.89
C LEU A 66 -2.70 -0.81 -4.25
N VAL A 67 -3.12 -1.90 -3.61
CA VAL A 67 -2.45 -3.20 -3.71
C VAL A 67 -3.07 -4.05 -4.80
N ARG A 68 -4.38 -4.32 -4.73
CA ARG A 68 -5.06 -5.26 -5.62
C ARG A 68 -5.39 -4.68 -6.99
N LYS A 69 -5.95 -3.47 -7.02
CA LYS A 69 -6.24 -2.73 -8.27
C LYS A 69 -5.01 -2.05 -8.87
N LYS A 70 -3.87 -2.09 -8.16
CA LYS A 70 -2.58 -1.48 -8.57
C LYS A 70 -2.72 0.00 -8.96
N ARG A 71 -3.66 0.71 -8.34
CA ARG A 71 -3.84 2.15 -8.51
C ARG A 71 -2.92 2.90 -7.55
N GLY A 72 -2.75 4.18 -7.80
CA GLY A 72 -2.10 5.08 -6.86
C GLY A 72 -3.12 5.83 -6.01
N GLY A 73 -2.64 6.79 -5.23
CA GLY A 73 -3.49 7.61 -4.38
C GLY A 73 -2.97 9.03 -4.24
N ILE A 74 -3.76 9.84 -3.55
CA ILE A 74 -3.35 11.16 -3.09
C ILE A 74 -2.80 11.05 -1.66
N VAL A 75 -1.93 11.97 -1.29
CA VAL A 75 -1.55 12.18 0.12
C VAL A 75 -2.74 12.85 0.80
N MET A 76 -3.26 12.22 1.84
CA MET A 76 -4.27 12.82 2.70
C MET A 76 -3.58 13.28 3.99
N LYS A 77 -3.89 14.52 4.39
CA LYS A 77 -3.35 15.17 5.59
C LYS A 77 -4.26 14.91 6.78
#